data_AF-A0A0M9VSA5-F1
#
_entry.id   AF-A0A0M9VSA5-F1
#
_cell.length_a   1.000
_cell.length_b   1.000
_cell.length_c   1.000
_cell.angle_alpha   90.00
_cell.angle_beta   90.00
_cell.angle_gamma   90.00
#
_symmetry.space_group_name_H-M   'P 1'
#
loop_
_entity.id
_entity.type
_entity.pdbx_description
1 polymer ?
#
loop_
_entity_poly.entity_id
_entity_poly.type
_entity_poly.pdbx_seq_one_letter_code
_entity_poly.pdbx_strand_id
1 'polypeptide(L)'
;MRYRVEPSSRFQPGEIFKVHWPILTYGGKACKKKGVKADKHGIIHERGNKARLLEKEPALGFKPVRVEMKEDGEKLSKESRVNYSKLVTVEHNVKVFFIGSVVYNDWDLVRDAVNQCWNKKNHQKQRHR
;
A
#
# COMPACT_ATOMS: atom_id res chain seq x y z
N MET A 1 15.99 14.72 -6.38
CA MET A 1 16.43 13.54 -5.63
C MET A 1 15.51 12.37 -6.00
N ARG A 2 16.01 11.38 -6.75
CA ARG A 2 15.24 10.25 -7.29
C ARG A 2 15.44 9.07 -6.35
N TYR A 3 14.45 8.75 -5.53
CA TYR A 3 14.53 7.56 -4.67
C TYR A 3 14.56 6.32 -5.56
N ARG A 4 15.50 5.41 -5.29
CA ARG A 4 15.62 4.11 -5.96
C ARG A 4 15.17 3.05 -4.96
N VAL A 5 14.19 2.25 -5.34
CA VAL A 5 13.73 1.12 -4.52
C VAL A 5 14.73 -0.01 -4.71
N GLU A 6 15.33 -0.47 -3.61
CA GLU A 6 16.34 -1.52 -3.60
C GLU A 6 15.92 -2.63 -2.63
N PRO A 7 16.29 -3.90 -2.89
CA PRO A 7 16.06 -4.99 -1.95
C PRO A 7 16.71 -4.71 -0.59
N SER A 8 16.03 -5.05 0.49
CA SER A 8 16.54 -4.82 1.85
C SER A 8 17.80 -5.62 2.19
N SER A 9 18.15 -6.65 1.42
CA SER A 9 19.37 -7.44 1.60
C SER A 9 20.66 -6.68 1.27
N ARG A 10 20.57 -5.50 0.63
CA ARG A 10 21.74 -4.71 0.20
C ARG A 10 22.32 -3.76 1.25
N PHE A 11 21.79 -3.73 2.47
CA PHE A 11 22.25 -2.79 3.48
C PHE A 11 22.37 -3.45 4.87
N GLN A 12 23.19 -2.90 5.75
CA GLN A 12 23.45 -3.45 7.07
C GLN A 12 22.30 -3.18 8.08
N PRO A 13 22.18 -3.99 9.14
CA PRO A 13 21.31 -3.67 10.27
C PRO A 13 21.58 -2.26 10.80
N GLY A 14 20.57 -1.39 10.81
CA GLY A 14 20.69 0.02 11.21
C GLY A 14 20.84 1.01 10.04
N GLU A 15 21.18 0.55 8.83
CA GLU A 15 21.30 1.39 7.63
C GLU A 15 19.99 1.52 6.83
N ILE A 16 18.94 0.77 7.21
CA ILE A 16 17.64 0.74 6.52
C ILE A 16 16.52 1.16 7.46
N PHE A 17 15.75 2.16 7.04
CA PHE A 17 14.37 2.31 7.49
C PHE A 17 13.49 1.45 6.59
N LYS A 18 12.76 0.48 7.18
CA LYS A 18 11.81 -0.31 6.40
C LYS A 18 10.66 0.61 5.99
N VAL A 19 10.47 0.76 4.68
CA VAL A 19 9.38 1.56 4.12
C VAL A 19 8.17 0.67 3.90
N HIS A 20 7.04 1.08 4.44
CA HIS A 20 5.78 0.37 4.35
C HIS A 20 4.69 1.28 3.77
N TRP A 21 3.67 0.63 3.22
CA TRP A 21 2.43 1.27 2.79
C TRP A 21 1.31 0.83 3.72
N PRO A 22 0.56 1.79 4.30
CA PRO A 22 -0.46 1.44 5.27
C PRO A 22 -1.65 0.78 4.56
N ILE A 23 -2.10 -0.33 5.15
CA ILE A 23 -3.37 -0.97 4.84
C ILE A 23 -4.39 -0.43 5.85
N LEU A 24 -5.48 0.14 5.34
CA LEU A 24 -6.46 0.86 6.13
C LEU A 24 -7.87 0.43 5.74
N THR A 25 -8.69 0.14 6.74
CA THR A 25 -10.13 -0.15 6.56
C THR A 25 -10.99 1.10 6.78
N TYR A 26 -10.40 2.17 7.33
CA TYR A 26 -11.08 3.42 7.67
C TYR A 26 -12.30 3.24 8.56
N GLY A 27 -12.21 2.32 9.54
CA GLY A 27 -13.32 1.98 10.42
C GLY A 27 -14.43 1.21 9.69
N GLY A 28 -14.05 0.28 8.82
CA GLY A 28 -14.97 -0.52 8.01
C GLY A 28 -15.66 0.26 6.88
N LYS A 29 -15.19 1.47 6.54
CA LYS A 29 -15.79 2.31 5.51
C LYS A 29 -15.02 2.30 4.19
N ALA A 30 -13.82 1.71 4.16
CA ALA A 30 -12.92 1.78 3.01
C ALA A 30 -12.77 3.24 2.50
N CYS A 31 -12.76 3.47 1.18
CA CYS A 31 -12.68 4.84 0.65
C CYS A 31 -14.00 5.63 0.71
N LYS A 32 -15.07 5.12 1.35
CA LYS A 32 -16.30 5.88 1.60
C LYS A 32 -16.16 6.89 2.74
N LYS A 33 -15.14 6.72 3.60
CA LYS A 33 -14.93 7.66 4.71
C LYS A 33 -14.64 9.06 4.15
N LYS A 34 -15.38 10.05 4.64
CA LYS A 34 -15.22 11.46 4.26
C LYS A 34 -13.75 11.90 4.41
N GLY A 35 -13.21 12.55 3.39
CA GLY A 35 -11.83 13.04 3.36
C GLY A 35 -10.79 12.03 2.86
N VAL A 36 -11.16 10.76 2.63
CA VAL A 36 -10.26 9.79 2.01
C VAL A 36 -10.13 10.06 0.51
N LYS A 37 -8.90 10.20 0.03
CA LYS A 37 -8.58 10.42 -1.39
C LYS A 37 -8.52 9.07 -2.13
N ALA A 38 -9.66 8.62 -2.67
CA ALA A 38 -9.79 7.32 -3.34
C ALA A 38 -8.79 7.11 -4.50
N ASP A 39 -8.44 8.19 -5.21
CA ASP A 39 -7.44 8.21 -6.29
C ASP A 39 -6.01 7.85 -5.85
N LYS A 40 -5.76 7.77 -4.53
CA LYS A 40 -4.48 7.36 -3.95
C LYS A 40 -4.44 5.90 -3.48
N HIS A 41 -5.53 5.17 -3.67
CA HIS A 41 -5.72 3.84 -3.09
C HIS A 41 -5.86 2.74 -4.14
N GLY A 42 -5.56 1.52 -3.73
CA GLY A 42 -5.93 0.28 -4.40
C GLY A 42 -6.59 -0.69 -3.41
N ILE A 43 -7.31 -1.68 -3.93
CA ILE A 43 -7.77 -2.82 -3.12
C ILE A 43 -6.57 -3.72 -2.83
N ILE A 44 -6.43 -4.15 -1.59
CA ILE A 44 -5.54 -5.26 -1.24
C ILE A 44 -6.38 -6.42 -0.73
N HIS A 45 -6.15 -7.61 -1.26
CA HIS A 45 -6.96 -8.78 -0.94
C HIS A 45 -6.14 -10.07 -0.96
N GLU A 46 -6.62 -11.07 -0.23
CA GLU A 46 -6.05 -12.41 -0.23
C GLU A 46 -6.16 -13.07 -1.62
N ARG A 47 -5.13 -13.84 -1.99
CA ARG A 47 -5.09 -14.64 -3.22
C ARG A 47 -6.22 -15.68 -3.20
N GLY A 48 -6.93 -15.81 -4.32
CA GLY A 48 -8.11 -16.68 -4.43
C GLY A 48 -9.43 -15.96 -4.12
N ASN A 49 -9.40 -14.86 -3.37
CA ASN A 49 -10.58 -14.02 -3.14
C ASN A 49 -10.76 -13.01 -4.27
N LYS A 50 -12.01 -12.69 -4.61
CA LYS A 50 -12.33 -11.70 -5.64
C LYS A 50 -12.24 -10.28 -5.06
N ALA A 51 -11.40 -9.44 -5.67
CA ALA A 51 -11.38 -8.01 -5.37
C ALA A 51 -12.73 -7.36 -5.74
N ARG A 52 -13.29 -6.57 -4.82
CA ARG A 52 -14.51 -5.80 -5.06
C ARG A 52 -14.54 -4.52 -4.26
N LEU A 53 -15.10 -3.49 -4.87
CA LEU A 53 -15.49 -2.27 -4.18
C LEU A 53 -16.68 -2.56 -3.26
N LEU A 54 -16.81 -1.77 -2.20
CA LEU A 54 -18.05 -1.75 -1.43
C LEU A 54 -19.14 -1.05 -2.24
N GLU A 55 -20.39 -1.32 -1.90
CA GLU A 55 -21.51 -0.56 -2.45
C GLU A 55 -21.31 0.94 -2.18
N LYS A 56 -21.45 1.75 -3.24
CA LYS A 56 -21.24 3.21 -3.25
C LYS A 56 -19.82 3.66 -2.87
N GLU A 57 -18.83 2.78 -2.93
CA GLU A 57 -17.43 3.18 -2.83
C GLU A 57 -17.00 3.88 -4.13
N PRO A 58 -16.30 5.03 -4.04
CA PRO A 58 -15.76 5.68 -5.22
C PRO A 58 -14.78 4.77 -5.96
N ALA A 59 -14.63 5.02 -7.27
CA ALA A 59 -13.59 4.39 -8.05
C ALA A 59 -12.21 4.71 -7.45
N LEU A 60 -11.35 3.70 -7.36
CA LEU A 60 -10.01 3.85 -6.83
C LEU A 60 -9.01 4.20 -7.94
N GLY A 61 -7.86 4.74 -7.54
CA GLY A 61 -6.83 5.15 -8.48
C GLY A 61 -6.00 4.01 -9.06
N PHE A 62 -5.96 2.85 -8.39
CA PHE A 62 -5.04 1.77 -8.74
C PHE A 62 -5.72 0.41 -8.74
N LYS A 63 -5.17 -0.50 -9.56
CA LYS A 63 -5.64 -1.87 -9.69
C LYS A 63 -5.51 -2.64 -8.36
N PRO A 64 -6.35 -3.65 -8.11
CA PRO A 64 -6.21 -4.52 -6.95
C PRO A 64 -4.86 -5.25 -6.93
N VAL A 65 -4.35 -5.50 -5.72
CA VAL A 65 -3.13 -6.27 -5.48
C VAL A 65 -3.44 -7.45 -4.56
N ARG A 66 -2.92 -8.63 -4.92
CA ARG A 66 -3.09 -9.88 -4.18
C ARG A 66 -2.00 -10.07 -3.15
N VAL A 67 -2.38 -10.68 -2.03
CA VAL A 67 -1.48 -11.09 -0.95
C VAL A 67 -1.60 -12.61 -0.76
N GLU A 68 -0.46 -13.27 -0.70
CA GLU A 68 -0.34 -14.64 -0.18
C GLU A 68 -0.34 -14.55 1.36
N MET A 69 -1.42 -14.98 2.00
CA MET A 69 -1.51 -15.08 3.46
C MET A 69 -0.68 -16.27 3.93
N LYS A 70 0.05 -16.11 5.04
CA LYS A 70 0.96 -17.14 5.57
C LYS A 70 0.63 -17.60 6.98
N GLU A 71 -0.17 -16.81 7.69
CA GLU A 71 -0.56 -17.10 9.07
C GLU A 71 -2.00 -17.58 9.10
N ASP A 72 -2.21 -18.76 9.68
CA ASP A 72 -3.54 -19.35 9.81
C ASP A 72 -4.44 -18.51 10.73
N GLY A 73 -5.70 -18.32 10.32
CA GLY A 73 -6.67 -17.52 11.05
C GLY A 73 -6.63 -16.02 10.75
N GLU A 74 -5.51 -15.50 10.23
CA GLU A 74 -5.39 -14.10 9.83
C GLU A 74 -6.01 -13.84 8.45
N LYS A 75 -6.80 -12.76 8.33
CA LYS A 75 -7.52 -12.43 7.09
C LYS A 75 -7.58 -10.93 6.84
N LEU A 76 -7.49 -10.55 5.58
CA LEU A 76 -7.79 -9.18 5.15
C LEU A 76 -9.31 -9.00 5.03
N SER A 77 -9.85 -7.99 5.70
CA SER A 77 -11.26 -7.64 5.52
C SER A 77 -11.50 -7.07 4.12
N LYS A 78 -12.73 -7.17 3.63
CA LYS A 78 -13.14 -6.66 2.29
C LYS A 78 -12.94 -5.15 2.14
N GLU A 79 -12.84 -4.40 3.24
CA GLU A 79 -12.61 -2.97 3.32
C GLU A 79 -11.13 -2.58 3.28
N SER A 80 -10.21 -3.56 3.29
CA SER A 80 -8.78 -3.31 3.29
C SER A 80 -8.35 -2.56 2.03
N ARG A 81 -7.80 -1.36 2.21
CA ARG A 81 -7.25 -0.53 1.13
C ARG A 81 -5.81 -0.17 1.42
N VAL A 82 -4.95 -0.31 0.42
CA VAL A 82 -3.57 0.17 0.51
C VAL A 82 -3.50 1.63 0.02
N ASN A 83 -2.79 2.48 0.75
CA ASN A 83 -2.57 3.88 0.36
C ASN A 83 -1.16 4.07 -0.19
N TYR A 84 -1.02 4.12 -1.52
CA TYR A 84 0.28 4.25 -2.19
C TYR A 84 0.90 5.63 -2.08
N SER A 85 0.12 6.63 -1.66
CA SER A 85 0.62 7.99 -1.46
C SER A 85 1.24 8.21 -0.09
N LYS A 86 1.00 7.32 0.88
CA LYS A 86 1.50 7.46 2.25
C LYS A 86 2.60 6.41 2.48
N LEU A 87 3.83 6.89 2.63
CA LEU A 87 4.96 6.08 3.06
C LEU A 87 5.06 6.20 4.58
N VAL A 88 5.25 5.06 5.25
CA VAL A 88 5.57 5.02 6.68
C VAL A 88 6.87 4.28 6.86
N THR A 89 7.74 4.79 7.72
CA THR A 89 8.97 4.13 8.14
C THR A 89 8.71 3.38 9.43
N VAL A 90 9.14 2.12 9.50
CA VAL A 90 9.10 1.31 10.72
C VAL A 90 10.54 1.08 11.19
N GLU A 91 10.78 1.35 12.46
CA GLU A 91 12.09 1.13 13.09
C GLU A 91 12.43 -0.37 13.19
N HIS A 92 13.72 -0.70 13.19
CA HIS A 92 14.20 -2.08 13.12
C HIS A 92 13.93 -2.88 14.40
N ASN A 93 13.82 -2.21 15.55
CA ASN A 93 13.57 -2.78 16.87
C ASN A 93 12.08 -3.02 17.15
N VAL A 94 11.18 -2.56 16.29
CA VAL A 94 9.74 -2.78 16.42
C VAL A 94 9.43 -4.23 16.08
N LYS A 95 8.83 -4.95 17.04
CA LYS A 95 8.28 -6.28 16.80
C LYS A 95 7.10 -6.15 15.83
N VAL A 96 7.16 -6.88 14.72
CA VAL A 96 6.09 -6.94 13.73
C VAL A 96 5.56 -8.36 13.66
N PHE A 97 4.24 -8.48 13.49
CA PHE A 97 3.61 -9.76 13.17
C PHE A 97 3.43 -9.84 11.66
N PHE A 98 4.09 -10.81 11.03
CA PHE A 98 4.11 -10.95 9.58
C PHE A 98 2.98 -11.87 9.13
N ILE A 99 1.97 -11.30 8.47
CA ILE A 99 0.75 -12.03 8.08
C ILE A 99 0.77 -12.57 6.64
N GLY A 100 1.73 -12.13 5.81
CA GLY A 100 1.77 -12.49 4.40
C GLY A 100 2.61 -11.55 3.52
N SER A 101 2.59 -11.80 2.21
CA SER A 101 3.36 -11.02 1.22
C SER A 101 2.58 -10.81 -0.07
N VAL A 102 2.78 -9.65 -0.72
CA VAL A 102 2.24 -9.38 -2.06
C VAL A 102 2.69 -10.48 -3.03
N VAL A 103 1.75 -11.00 -3.83
CA VAL A 103 2.02 -12.00 -4.86
C VAL A 103 3.03 -11.43 -5.85
N TYR A 104 4.03 -12.23 -6.23
CA TYR A 104 5.16 -11.78 -7.05
C TYR A 104 4.73 -10.96 -8.28
N ASN A 105 3.74 -11.46 -9.02
CA ASN A 105 3.25 -10.86 -10.26
C ASN A 105 2.53 -9.52 -10.08
N ASP A 106 2.14 -9.15 -8.86
CA ASP A 106 1.43 -7.90 -8.59
C ASP A 106 2.40 -6.79 -8.11
N TRP A 107 3.69 -7.08 -7.95
CA TRP A 107 4.69 -6.08 -7.52
C TRP A 107 4.86 -4.93 -8.49
N ASP A 108 4.74 -5.17 -9.80
CA ASP A 108 4.79 -4.08 -10.78
C ASP A 108 3.63 -3.09 -10.57
N LEU A 109 2.44 -3.58 -10.20
CA LEU A 109 1.30 -2.72 -9.88
C LEU A 109 1.59 -1.85 -8.65
N VAL A 110 2.19 -2.44 -7.61
CA VAL A 110 2.61 -1.71 -6.40
C VAL A 110 3.63 -0.63 -6.77
N ARG A 111 4.69 -1.01 -7.48
CA ARG A 111 5.76 -0.09 -7.90
C ARG A 111 5.21 1.08 -8.72
N ASP A 112 4.37 0.79 -9.70
CA ASP A 112 3.80 1.81 -10.58
C ASP A 112 2.87 2.76 -9.81
N ALA A 113 2.03 2.23 -8.92
CA ALA A 113 1.14 3.04 -8.09
C ALA A 113 1.90 4.02 -7.18
N VAL A 114 2.99 3.54 -6.57
CA VAL A 114 3.87 4.36 -5.72
C VAL A 114 4.55 5.45 -6.53
N ASN A 115 5.16 5.09 -7.66
CA ASN A 115 5.84 6.03 -8.54
C ASN A 115 4.89 7.11 -9.04
N GLN A 116 3.69 6.74 -9.46
CA GLN A 116 2.68 7.70 -9.90
C GLN A 116 2.25 8.66 -8.78
N CYS A 117 2.03 8.16 -7.56
CA CYS A 117 1.70 9.01 -6.43
C CYS A 117 2.82 10.00 -6.09
N TRP A 118 4.07 9.56 -6.15
CA TRP A 118 5.22 10.38 -5.80
C TRP A 118 5.52 11.44 -6.87
N ASN A 119 5.50 11.06 -8.14
CA ASN A 119 5.70 12.00 -9.24
C ASN A 119 4.67 13.13 -9.21
N LYS A 120 3.38 12.80 -9.00
CA LYS A 120 2.32 13.81 -8.86
C LYS A 120 2.58 14.78 -7.69
N LYS A 121 3.05 14.29 -6.55
CA LYS A 121 3.40 15.14 -5.39
C LYS A 121 4.55 16.10 -5.69
N ASN A 122 5.58 15.62 -6.39
CA ASN A 122 6.75 16.43 -6.72
C ASN A 122 6.41 17.53 -7.74
N HIS A 123 5.60 17.23 -8.75
CA HIS A 123 5.15 18.24 -9.71
C HIS A 123 4.23 19.29 -9.07
N GLN A 124 3.37 18.91 -8.13
CA GLN A 124 2.57 19.88 -7.37
C GLN A 124 3.43 20.84 -6.54
N LYS A 125 4.50 20.34 -5.90
CA LYS A 125 5.44 21.20 -5.16
C LYS A 125 6.22 22.16 -6.06
N GLN A 126 6.56 21.76 -7.29
CA GLN A 126 7.27 22.62 -8.23
C GLN A 126 6.39 23.75 -8.79
N ARG A 127 5.09 23.51 -8.98
CA ARG A 127 4.14 24.52 -9.48
C ARG A 127 3.76 25.61 -8.47
N HIS A 128 4.07 25.41 -7.20
CA HIS A 128 3.79 26.35 -6.11
C HIS A 128 5.06 27.04 -5.58
N ARG A 129 6.17 26.91 -6.29
CA ARG A 129 7.38 27.73 -6.14
C ARG A 129 7.45 28.71 -7.30
#